data_AF-A0A7C1NW95-F1
#
_entry.id   AF-A0A7C1NW95-F1
#
_cell.length_a   1.000
_cell.length_b   1.000
_cell.length_c   1.000
_cell.angle_alpha   90.00
_cell.angle_beta   90.00
_cell.angle_gamma   90.00
#
_symmetry.space_group_name_H-M   'P 1'
#
loop_
_entity.id
_entity.type
_entity.pdbx_description
1 polymer ?
#
loop_
_entity_poly.entity_id
_entity_poly.type
_entity_poly.pdbx_seq_one_letter_code
_entity_poly.pdbx_strand_id
1 'polypeptide(L)'
;MDCVFFGRAKGYLVVRDPHSKENVYWSEIERETLDEYRCARDTLESLGFVMLAVVADGKPGLRPLYKKVPVQMCHFHQKAIITRYLTMRPKLEAGIELRELVHSLLETNKESFTKNLAAWHEKWREFLAEKTVNPETGRWNYTHKRLRSAHRSLQTNLPYLFTYKKYPELNIPNTTNALEGSFAYLKELVRVHRGIKLELKHKIINSILQNRPTKK
;
A
#
# COMPACT_ATOMS: atom_id res chain seq x y z
N MET A 1 -6.95 -5.92 0.55
CA MET A 1 -6.55 -6.55 -0.74
C MET A 1 -5.13 -6.13 -1.05
N ASP A 2 -4.31 -7.06 -1.54
CA ASP A 2 -2.91 -6.80 -1.88
C ASP A 2 -2.41 -7.86 -2.87
N CYS A 3 -1.30 -7.59 -3.55
CA CYS A 3 -0.72 -8.47 -4.56
C CYS A 3 0.63 -9.03 -4.11
N VAL A 4 0.88 -10.30 -4.42
CA VAL A 4 2.17 -10.96 -4.16
C VAL A 4 2.75 -11.53 -5.45
N PHE A 5 3.98 -11.13 -5.79
CA PHE A 5 4.69 -11.61 -6.99
C PHE A 5 5.81 -12.59 -6.64
N PHE A 6 5.94 -13.64 -7.45
CA PHE A 6 6.95 -14.69 -7.33
C PHE A 6 7.88 -14.70 -8.54
N GLY A 7 8.84 -13.76 -8.58
CA GLY A 7 9.73 -13.57 -9.73
C GLY A 7 9.19 -12.54 -10.72
N ARG A 8 9.54 -12.67 -12.00
CA ARG A 8 9.26 -11.65 -13.04
C ARG A 8 7.94 -11.82 -13.79
N ALA A 9 7.28 -12.97 -13.70
CA ALA A 9 6.18 -13.31 -14.61
C ALA A 9 4.81 -13.51 -13.96
N LYS A 10 4.74 -13.88 -12.67
CA LYS A 10 3.49 -14.33 -12.05
C LYS A 10 3.34 -13.82 -10.63
N GLY A 11 2.14 -13.37 -10.31
CA GLY A 11 1.71 -12.97 -8.99
C GLY A 11 0.28 -13.39 -8.71
N TYR A 12 -0.21 -13.04 -7.53
CA TYR A 12 -1.56 -13.33 -7.10
C TYR A 12 -2.16 -12.07 -6.48
N LEU A 13 -3.36 -11.68 -6.94
CA LEU A 13 -4.20 -10.74 -6.22
C LEU A 13 -4.94 -11.52 -5.14
N VAL A 14 -4.88 -11.06 -3.89
CA VAL A 14 -5.56 -11.72 -2.78
C VAL A 14 -6.44 -10.72 -2.03
N VAL A 15 -7.70 -11.09 -1.84
CA VAL A 15 -8.65 -10.41 -0.97
C VAL A 15 -8.87 -11.29 0.25
N ARG A 16 -8.61 -10.71 1.42
CA ARG A 16 -8.74 -11.38 2.71
C ARG A 16 -9.65 -10.56 3.59
N ASP A 17 -10.59 -11.23 4.24
CA ASP A 17 -11.39 -10.64 5.30
C ASP A 17 -10.52 -10.52 6.57
N PRO A 18 -10.28 -9.30 7.09
CA PRO A 18 -9.48 -9.11 8.28
C PRO A 18 -10.10 -9.69 9.56
N HIS A 19 -11.42 -9.88 9.61
CA HIS A 19 -12.14 -10.35 10.81
C HIS A 19 -12.09 -11.87 10.94
N SER A 20 -12.54 -12.60 9.91
CA SER A 20 -12.41 -14.08 9.87
C SER A 20 -10.96 -14.54 9.68
N LYS A 21 -10.11 -13.67 9.12
CA LYS A 21 -8.76 -13.99 8.65
C LYS A 21 -8.79 -15.05 7.55
N GLU A 22 -9.78 -15.00 6.67
CA GLU A 22 -9.93 -15.93 5.55
C GLU A 22 -9.70 -15.21 4.21
N ASN A 23 -9.08 -15.91 3.27
CA ASN A 23 -8.94 -15.41 1.90
C ASN A 23 -10.28 -15.66 1.19
N VAL A 24 -11.02 -14.60 0.90
CA VAL A 24 -12.34 -14.66 0.26
C VAL A 24 -12.24 -14.67 -1.26
N TYR A 25 -11.10 -14.24 -1.81
CA TYR A 25 -10.83 -14.27 -3.24
C TYR A 25 -9.31 -14.32 -3.49
N TRP A 26 -8.90 -15.07 -4.50
CA TRP A 26 -7.57 -14.93 -5.08
C TRP A 26 -7.59 -15.28 -6.57
N SER A 27 -6.78 -14.57 -7.35
CA SER A 27 -6.57 -14.84 -8.78
C SER A 27 -5.09 -14.75 -9.13
N GLU A 28 -4.66 -15.59 -10.07
CA GLU A 28 -3.33 -15.47 -10.67
C GLU A 28 -3.32 -14.27 -11.61
N ILE A 29 -2.31 -13.41 -11.48
CA ILE A 29 -2.14 -12.20 -12.29
C ILE A 29 -0.71 -12.14 -12.84
N GLU A 30 -0.55 -11.66 -14.07
CA GLU A 30 0.78 -11.36 -14.61
C GLU A 30 1.24 -9.96 -14.20
N ARG A 31 0.27 -9.05 -14.10
CA ARG A 31 0.50 -7.64 -13.76
C ARG A 31 -0.63 -7.16 -12.88
N GLU A 32 -0.28 -6.21 -12.03
CA GLU A 32 -1.28 -5.54 -11.21
C GLU A 32 -1.98 -4.46 -12.03
N THR A 33 -3.15 -4.78 -12.60
CA THR A 33 -3.99 -3.84 -13.37
C THR A 33 -5.24 -3.47 -12.58
N LEU A 34 -5.97 -2.44 -13.02
CA LEU A 34 -7.25 -2.07 -12.38
C LEU A 34 -8.36 -3.07 -12.67
N ASP A 35 -8.28 -3.76 -13.80
CA ASP A 35 -9.29 -4.74 -14.20
C ASP A 35 -9.27 -5.97 -13.31
N GLU A 36 -8.10 -6.39 -12.82
CA GLU A 36 -8.02 -7.47 -11.82
C GLU A 36 -8.79 -7.15 -10.54
N TYR A 37 -8.70 -5.92 -10.05
CA TYR A 37 -9.47 -5.50 -8.87
C TYR A 37 -10.95 -5.38 -9.16
N ARG A 38 -11.33 -4.97 -10.38
CA ARG A 38 -12.73 -4.94 -10.81
C ARG A 38 -13.30 -6.36 -10.88
N CYS A 39 -12.58 -7.29 -11.50
CA CYS A 39 -12.96 -8.70 -11.53
C CYS A 39 -13.11 -9.28 -10.13
N ALA A 40 -12.16 -9.01 -9.22
CA ALA A 40 -12.25 -9.44 -7.83
C ALA A 40 -13.50 -8.90 -7.13
N ARG A 41 -13.78 -7.60 -7.31
CA ARG A 41 -14.96 -6.92 -6.76
C ARG A 41 -16.25 -7.54 -7.28
N ASP A 42 -16.39 -7.62 -8.60
CA ASP A 42 -17.62 -8.10 -9.26
C ASP A 42 -17.86 -9.59 -8.95
N THR A 43 -16.79 -10.39 -8.84
CA THR A 43 -16.89 -11.79 -8.41
C THR A 43 -17.40 -11.91 -6.98
N LEU A 44 -16.84 -11.14 -6.04
CA LEU A 44 -17.28 -11.16 -4.64
C LEU A 44 -18.74 -10.72 -4.52
N GLU A 45 -19.15 -9.67 -5.22
CA GLU A 45 -20.55 -9.23 -5.26
C GLU A 45 -21.48 -10.32 -5.84
N SER A 46 -21.08 -11.03 -6.90
CA SER A 46 -21.86 -12.14 -7.47
C SER A 46 -22.02 -13.33 -6.53
N LEU A 47 -21.06 -13.53 -5.62
CA LEU A 47 -21.10 -14.55 -4.58
C LEU A 47 -21.92 -14.12 -3.36
N GLY A 48 -22.54 -12.93 -3.40
CA GLY A 48 -23.38 -12.40 -2.33
C GLY A 48 -22.63 -11.65 -1.23
N PHE A 49 -21.33 -11.36 -1.40
CA PHE A 49 -20.59 -10.56 -0.43
C PHE A 49 -20.98 -9.08 -0.52
N VAL A 50 -21.04 -8.44 0.65
CA VAL A 50 -21.21 -6.98 0.76
C VAL A 50 -19.91 -6.37 1.28
N MET A 51 -19.27 -5.54 0.47
CA MET A 51 -18.04 -4.84 0.89
C MET A 51 -18.38 -3.62 1.74
N LEU A 52 -18.03 -3.69 3.03
CA LEU A 52 -18.22 -2.57 3.96
C LEU A 52 -17.09 -1.54 3.90
N ALA A 53 -15.86 -1.99 3.66
CA ALA A 53 -14.68 -1.14 3.54
C ALA A 53 -13.59 -1.84 2.72
N VAL A 54 -12.68 -1.05 2.14
CA VAL A 54 -11.52 -1.56 1.42
C VAL A 54 -10.24 -1.02 2.01
N VAL A 55 -9.33 -1.91 2.39
CA VAL A 55 -7.95 -1.57 2.73
C VAL A 55 -7.04 -2.03 1.60
N ALA A 56 -6.36 -1.08 0.97
CA ALA A 56 -5.53 -1.32 -0.20
C ALA A 56 -4.28 -0.43 -0.18
N ASP A 57 -3.42 -0.64 -1.17
CA ASP A 57 -2.29 0.22 -1.45
C ASP A 57 -2.76 1.59 -2.00
N GLY A 58 -1.80 2.49 -2.20
CA GLY A 58 -2.07 3.88 -2.58
C GLY A 58 -2.35 4.09 -4.05
N LYS A 59 -2.68 3.04 -4.81
CA LYS A 59 -2.77 3.10 -6.26
C LYS A 59 -3.89 4.06 -6.69
N PRO A 60 -3.58 5.13 -7.46
CA PRO A 60 -4.56 6.16 -7.78
C PRO A 60 -5.85 5.64 -8.43
N GLY A 61 -5.73 4.65 -9.31
CA GLY A 61 -6.86 4.07 -10.04
C GLY A 61 -7.78 3.16 -9.21
N LEU A 62 -7.37 2.72 -8.01
CA LEU A 62 -8.23 1.90 -7.15
C LEU A 62 -9.36 2.71 -6.53
N ARG A 63 -9.12 3.96 -6.16
CA ARG A 63 -10.10 4.76 -5.41
C ARG A 63 -11.39 4.99 -6.20
N PRO A 64 -11.35 5.33 -7.51
CA PRO A 64 -12.56 5.47 -8.31
C PRO A 64 -13.37 4.17 -8.43
N LEU A 65 -12.74 3.00 -8.30
CA LEU A 65 -13.42 1.70 -8.38
C LEU A 65 -14.33 1.46 -7.16
N TYR A 66 -14.00 2.06 -6.02
CA TYR A 66 -14.69 1.87 -4.74
C TYR A 66 -15.40 3.12 -4.25
N LYS A 67 -15.89 4.00 -5.14
CA LYS A 67 -16.53 5.29 -4.75
C LYS A 67 -17.66 5.17 -3.73
N LYS A 68 -18.36 4.04 -3.68
CA LYS A 68 -19.48 3.79 -2.76
C LYS A 68 -19.06 3.17 -1.42
N VAL A 69 -17.79 2.79 -1.27
CA VAL A 69 -17.26 2.06 -0.12
C VAL A 69 -16.11 2.86 0.50
N PRO A 70 -16.06 3.03 1.84
CA PRO A 70 -14.92 3.62 2.50
C PRO A 70 -13.59 2.95 2.13
N VAL A 71 -12.63 3.73 1.62
CA VAL A 71 -11.28 3.24 1.28
C VAL A 71 -10.27 3.74 2.30
N GLN A 72 -9.54 2.81 2.91
CA GLN A 72 -8.41 3.06 3.78
C GLN A 72 -7.10 2.82 3.02
N MET A 73 -6.24 3.84 2.99
CA MET A 73 -4.86 3.68 2.58
C MET A 73 -4.09 2.92 3.65
N CYS A 74 -3.51 1.78 3.29
CA CYS A 74 -2.69 1.00 4.21
C CYS A 74 -1.48 1.82 4.70
N HIS A 75 -1.37 1.99 6.02
CA HIS A 75 -0.27 2.75 6.65
C HIS A 75 1.10 2.13 6.39
N PHE A 76 1.19 0.80 6.29
CA PHE A 76 2.44 0.12 5.92
C PHE A 76 2.90 0.54 4.53
N HIS A 77 2.00 0.47 3.54
CA HIS A 77 2.29 0.90 2.18
C HIS A 77 2.64 2.39 2.11
N GLN A 78 1.97 3.25 2.88
CA GLN A 78 2.33 4.66 2.96
C GLN A 78 3.75 4.85 3.51
N LYS A 79 4.10 4.16 4.62
CA LYS A 79 5.45 4.18 5.20
C LYS A 79 6.50 3.64 4.23
N ALA A 80 6.17 2.62 3.44
CA ALA A 80 7.03 2.06 2.40
C ALA A 80 7.26 3.05 1.25
N ILE A 81 6.23 3.78 0.80
CA ILE A 81 6.36 4.86 -0.21
C ILE A 81 7.32 5.95 0.30
N ILE A 82 7.17 6.39 1.54
CA ILE A 82 8.03 7.42 2.14
C ILE A 82 9.46 6.93 2.28
N THR A 83 9.65 5.71 2.78
CA THR A 83 10.98 5.08 2.89
C THR A 83 11.64 4.91 1.51
N ARG A 84 10.86 4.61 0.46
CA ARG A 84 11.39 4.56 -0.91
C ARG A 84 11.95 5.91 -1.34
N TYR A 85 11.28 7.03 -1.04
CA TYR A 85 11.78 8.35 -1.43
C TYR A 85 12.91 8.87 -0.53
N LEU A 86 12.78 8.74 0.80
CA LEU A 86 13.66 9.36 1.80
C LEU A 86 14.76 8.43 2.33
N THR A 87 14.69 7.12 2.04
CA THR A 87 15.47 6.04 2.67
C THR A 87 15.08 5.79 4.13
N MET A 88 15.67 4.74 4.74
CA MET A 88 15.44 4.40 6.15
C MET A 88 16.11 5.39 7.12
N ARG A 89 17.18 6.05 6.69
CA ARG A 89 17.96 7.00 7.49
C ARG A 89 18.23 8.26 6.65
N PRO A 90 17.20 9.12 6.43
CA PRO A 90 17.40 10.37 5.71
C PRO A 90 18.44 11.23 6.43
N LYS A 91 19.31 11.91 5.67
CA LYS A 91 20.32 12.82 6.20
C LYS A 91 19.88 14.28 6.22
N LEU A 92 18.98 14.65 5.31
CA LEU A 92 18.42 16.00 5.25
C LEU A 92 17.42 16.18 6.39
N GLU A 93 17.53 17.29 7.13
CA GLU A 93 16.63 17.65 8.23
C GLU A 93 15.16 17.62 7.78
N ALA A 94 14.87 18.22 6.63
CA ALA A 94 13.55 18.17 6.00
C ALA A 94 13.01 16.75 5.80
N GLY A 95 13.89 15.80 5.45
CA GLY A 95 13.54 14.39 5.27
C GLY A 95 13.37 13.64 6.59
N ILE A 96 14.12 14.01 7.63
CA ILE A 96 13.99 13.46 8.99
C ILE A 96 12.62 13.87 9.56
N GLU A 97 12.30 15.16 9.55
CA GLU A 97 11.02 15.67 10.05
C GLU A 97 9.83 15.08 9.31
N LEU A 98 9.89 14.99 7.97
CA LEU A 98 8.79 14.39 7.20
C LEU A 98 8.59 12.91 7.55
N ARG A 99 9.67 12.19 7.84
CA ARG A 99 9.60 10.78 8.25
C ARG A 99 9.00 10.64 9.65
N GLU A 100 9.31 11.53 10.57
CA GLU A 100 8.73 11.56 11.93
C GLU A 100 7.22 11.78 11.90
N LEU A 101 6.75 12.73 11.09
CA LEU A 101 5.31 12.92 10.85
C LEU A 101 4.62 11.61 10.42
N VAL A 102 5.24 10.89 9.50
CA VAL A 102 4.68 9.63 8.98
C VAL A 102 4.69 8.52 10.04
N HIS A 103 5.63 8.53 10.98
CA HIS A 103 5.62 7.59 12.09
C HIS A 103 4.50 7.88 13.09
N SER A 104 4.14 9.15 13.29
CA SER A 104 3.04 9.55 14.18
C SER A 104 1.63 9.27 13.61
N LEU A 105 1.50 8.68 12.41
CA LEU A 105 0.21 8.41 11.75
C LEU A 105 -0.80 7.63 12.62
N LEU A 106 -0.32 6.75 13.50
CA LEU A 106 -1.17 5.92 14.36
C LEU A 106 -1.79 6.74 15.50
N GLU A 107 -0.98 7.61 16.09
CA GLU A 107 -1.27 8.35 17.31
C GLU A 107 -2.05 9.64 17.03
N THR A 108 -1.90 10.20 15.83
CA THR A 108 -2.52 11.46 15.43
C THR A 108 -3.91 11.28 14.80
N ASN A 109 -4.66 12.38 14.65
CA ASN A 109 -5.91 12.43 13.88
C ASN A 109 -5.69 13.16 12.54
N LYS A 110 -6.73 13.19 11.71
CA LYS A 110 -6.65 13.76 10.36
C LYS A 110 -6.33 15.25 10.41
N GLU A 111 -6.96 15.99 11.32
CA GLU A 111 -6.86 17.43 11.46
C GLU A 111 -5.44 17.84 11.87
N SER A 112 -4.93 17.26 12.96
CA SER A 112 -3.59 17.50 13.47
C SER A 112 -2.52 17.08 12.46
N PHE A 113 -2.66 15.93 11.82
CA PHE A 113 -1.72 15.50 10.80
C PHE A 113 -1.70 16.44 9.59
N THR A 114 -2.87 16.88 9.13
CA THR A 114 -2.99 17.83 8.00
C THR A 114 -2.31 19.15 8.34
N LYS A 115 -2.55 19.67 9.55
CA LYS A 115 -1.92 20.91 10.05
C LYS A 115 -0.40 20.77 10.11
N ASN A 116 0.10 19.68 10.70
CA ASN A 116 1.54 19.45 10.83
C ASN A 116 2.22 19.25 9.46
N LEU A 117 1.57 18.56 8.53
CA LEU A 117 2.07 18.39 7.16
C LEU A 117 2.13 19.72 6.42
N ALA A 118 1.11 20.59 6.59
CA ALA A 118 1.11 21.92 6.00
C ALA A 118 2.20 22.83 6.60
N ALA A 119 2.37 22.78 7.93
CA ALA A 119 3.43 23.53 8.63
C ALA A 119 4.82 23.09 8.17
N TRP A 120 5.06 21.78 8.01
CA TRP A 120 6.29 21.25 7.44
C TRP A 120 6.53 21.75 6.02
N HIS A 121 5.51 21.73 5.16
CA HIS A 121 5.65 22.20 3.78
C HIS A 121 5.98 23.69 3.73
N GLU A 122 5.37 24.49 4.59
CA GLU A 122 5.63 25.92 4.70
C GLU A 122 7.06 26.20 5.17
N LYS A 123 7.52 25.51 6.23
CA LYS A 123 8.91 25.60 6.73
C LYS A 123 9.93 25.31 5.63
N TRP A 124 9.72 24.28 4.83
CA TRP A 124 10.67 23.83 3.81
C TRP A 124 10.34 24.34 2.40
N ARG A 125 9.43 25.29 2.25
CA ARG A 125 8.91 25.72 0.94
C ARG A 125 10.02 26.20 0.00
N GLU A 126 10.88 27.07 0.49
CA GLU A 126 11.97 27.66 -0.31
C GLU A 126 13.01 26.59 -0.70
N PHE A 127 13.41 25.78 0.27
CA PHE A 127 14.28 24.62 0.04
C PHE A 127 13.71 23.68 -1.03
N LEU A 128 12.42 23.34 -0.95
CA LEU A 128 11.75 22.49 -1.96
C LEU A 128 11.63 23.16 -3.33
N ALA A 129 11.72 24.48 -3.42
CA ALA A 129 11.63 25.24 -4.66
C ALA A 129 12.97 25.31 -5.42
N GLU A 130 14.09 24.95 -4.78
CA GLU A 130 15.41 24.92 -5.38
C GLU A 130 15.47 24.09 -6.67
N LYS A 131 16.20 24.60 -7.65
CA LYS A 131 16.38 24.00 -8.98
C LYS A 131 17.86 23.81 -9.28
N THR A 132 18.19 22.69 -9.89
CA THR A 132 19.51 22.41 -10.48
C THR A 132 19.36 22.42 -11.99
N VAL A 133 20.19 23.20 -12.68
CA VAL A 133 20.28 23.21 -14.14
C VAL A 133 21.35 22.20 -14.57
N ASN A 134 21.02 21.32 -15.50
CA ASN A 134 21.99 20.43 -16.11
C ASN A 134 22.83 21.25 -17.13
N PRO A 135 24.16 21.34 -16.95
CA PRO A 135 25.01 22.20 -17.77
C PRO A 135 25.12 21.74 -19.23
N GLU A 136 24.97 20.45 -19.51
CA GLU A 136 25.08 19.87 -20.85
C GLU A 136 23.81 20.03 -21.69
N THR A 137 22.65 19.92 -21.04
CA THR A 137 21.34 19.92 -21.72
C THR A 137 20.56 21.23 -21.54
N GLY A 138 21.00 22.13 -20.65
CA GLY A 138 20.29 23.35 -20.26
C GLY A 138 18.97 23.12 -19.53
N ARG A 139 18.56 21.86 -19.30
CA ARG A 139 17.29 21.53 -18.65
C ARG A 139 17.42 21.64 -17.14
N TRP A 140 16.41 22.24 -16.49
CA TRP A 140 16.35 22.31 -15.04
C TRP A 140 15.51 21.17 -14.45
N ASN A 141 15.89 20.73 -13.25
CA ASN A 141 15.09 19.84 -12.40
C ASN A 141 15.06 20.39 -10.97
N TYR A 142 14.03 20.05 -10.19
CA TYR A 142 14.05 20.34 -8.76
C TYR A 142 15.19 19.57 -8.08
N THR A 143 16.01 20.28 -7.30
CA THR A 143 17.13 19.70 -6.55
C THR A 143 16.63 18.56 -5.65
N HIS A 144 15.53 18.79 -4.93
CA HIS A 144 14.97 17.85 -3.95
C HIS A 144 13.80 17.03 -4.49
N LYS A 145 13.89 16.56 -5.74
CA LYS A 145 12.79 15.83 -6.43
C LYS A 145 12.19 14.69 -5.61
N ARG A 146 13.01 13.90 -4.91
CA ARG A 146 12.55 12.76 -4.10
C ARG A 146 11.75 13.21 -2.88
N LEU A 147 12.23 14.23 -2.16
CA LEU A 147 11.54 14.79 -1.00
C LEU A 147 10.19 15.40 -1.40
N ARG A 148 10.13 16.12 -2.53
CA ARG A 148 8.87 16.62 -3.09
C ARG A 148 7.90 15.49 -3.43
N SER A 149 8.38 14.40 -4.01
CA SER A 149 7.55 13.22 -4.30
C SER A 149 7.04 12.54 -3.03
N ALA A 150 7.86 12.47 -1.97
CA ALA A 150 7.44 11.95 -0.67
C ALA A 150 6.28 12.77 -0.10
N HIS A 151 6.44 14.09 -0.03
CA HIS A 151 5.41 15.01 0.43
C HIS A 151 4.13 14.92 -0.42
N ARG A 152 4.26 14.95 -1.76
CA ARG A 152 3.12 14.82 -2.68
C ARG A 152 2.35 13.52 -2.47
N SER A 153 3.05 12.42 -2.17
CA SER A 153 2.38 11.14 -1.89
C SER A 153 1.50 11.20 -0.64
N LEU A 154 1.92 11.92 0.41
CA LEU A 154 1.10 12.13 1.61
C LEU A 154 -0.11 12.98 1.29
N GLN A 155 0.06 14.11 0.59
CA GLN A 155 -1.06 14.96 0.18
C GLN A 155 -2.09 14.18 -0.66
N THR A 156 -1.62 13.40 -1.62
CA THR A 156 -2.48 12.59 -2.49
C THR A 156 -3.25 11.54 -1.71
N ASN A 157 -2.65 10.97 -0.67
CA ASN A 157 -3.22 9.87 0.10
C ASN A 157 -3.96 10.32 1.37
N LEU A 158 -3.78 11.58 1.78
CA LEU A 158 -4.32 12.18 3.00
C LEU A 158 -5.82 11.92 3.23
N PRO A 159 -6.72 12.03 2.22
CA PRO A 159 -8.14 11.77 2.44
C PRO A 159 -8.45 10.33 2.89
N TYR A 160 -7.54 9.38 2.63
CA TYR A 160 -7.72 7.95 2.83
C TYR A 160 -6.88 7.40 3.99
N LEU A 161 -6.00 8.20 4.61
CA LEU A 161 -5.12 7.73 5.70
C LEU A 161 -5.86 7.50 7.01
N PHE A 162 -6.98 8.18 7.23
CA PHE A 162 -7.72 8.17 8.49
C PHE A 162 -9.16 7.65 8.35
N THR A 163 -9.48 6.94 7.25
CA THR A 163 -10.81 6.37 7.02
C THR A 163 -11.24 5.44 8.16
N TYR A 164 -10.30 4.67 8.72
CA TYR A 164 -10.57 3.81 9.88
C TYR A 164 -10.97 4.57 11.15
N LYS A 165 -10.48 5.80 11.35
CA LYS A 165 -10.91 6.66 12.48
C LYS A 165 -12.23 7.37 12.19
N LYS A 166 -12.54 7.60 10.91
CA LYS A 166 -13.81 8.22 10.49
C LYS A 166 -15.01 7.28 10.66
N TYR A 167 -14.81 5.98 10.46
CA TYR A 167 -15.84 4.94 10.54
C TYR A 167 -15.45 3.87 11.57
N PRO A 168 -15.39 4.20 12.88
CA PRO A 168 -14.99 3.26 13.93
C PRO A 168 -15.90 2.03 14.02
N GLU A 169 -17.19 2.18 13.68
CA GLU A 169 -18.19 1.12 13.66
C GLU A 169 -17.88 -0.01 12.65
N LEU A 170 -17.12 0.31 11.59
CA LEU A 170 -16.73 -0.65 10.56
C LEU A 170 -15.46 -1.44 10.92
N ASN A 171 -14.82 -1.15 12.07
CA ASN A 171 -13.60 -1.82 12.55
C ASN A 171 -12.51 -2.00 11.47
N ILE A 172 -12.35 -1.00 10.60
CA ILE A 172 -11.43 -1.06 9.46
C ILE A 172 -10.00 -1.12 9.98
N PRO A 173 -9.17 -2.09 9.57
CA PRO A 173 -7.76 -2.08 9.96
C PRO A 173 -7.00 -0.97 9.24
N ASN A 174 -6.07 -0.32 9.93
CA ASN A 174 -5.19 0.71 9.36
C ASN A 174 -4.10 0.14 8.43
N THR A 175 -3.89 -1.18 8.46
CA THR A 175 -2.82 -1.90 7.76
C THR A 175 -3.34 -3.21 7.20
N THR A 176 -2.62 -3.76 6.23
CA THR A 176 -2.89 -5.07 5.61
C THR A 176 -2.06 -6.19 6.28
N ASN A 177 -1.73 -6.06 7.56
CA ASN A 177 -0.83 -6.99 8.28
C ASN A 177 -1.25 -8.47 8.18
N ALA A 178 -2.56 -8.74 8.13
CA ALA A 178 -3.09 -10.10 7.96
C ALA A 178 -2.68 -10.72 6.60
N LEU A 179 -2.63 -9.91 5.54
CA LEU A 179 -2.13 -10.33 4.22
C LEU A 179 -0.61 -10.44 4.23
N GLU A 180 0.10 -9.50 4.85
CA GLU A 180 1.57 -9.52 4.91
C GLU A 180 2.12 -10.79 5.56
N GLY A 181 1.54 -11.21 6.69
CA GLY A 181 1.92 -12.47 7.34
C GLY A 181 1.66 -13.69 6.45
N SER A 182 0.50 -13.72 5.78
CA SER A 182 0.17 -14.77 4.81
C SER A 182 1.14 -14.79 3.63
N PHE A 183 1.54 -13.62 3.12
CA PHE A 183 2.47 -13.50 2.00
C PHE A 183 3.90 -13.86 2.39
N ALA A 184 4.34 -13.52 3.60
CA ALA A 184 5.64 -13.93 4.12
C ALA A 184 5.74 -15.46 4.17
N TYR A 185 4.72 -16.12 4.71
CA TYR A 185 4.62 -17.58 4.75
C TYR A 185 4.64 -18.21 3.35
N LEU A 186 3.84 -17.69 2.41
CA LEU A 186 3.83 -18.14 1.02
C LEU A 186 5.21 -18.00 0.36
N LYS A 187 5.88 -16.85 0.54
CA LYS A 187 7.21 -16.60 -0.02
C LYS A 187 8.26 -17.54 0.55
N GLU A 188 8.18 -17.85 1.85
CA GLU A 188 9.08 -18.80 2.50
C GLU A 188 8.94 -20.21 1.93
N LEU A 189 7.71 -20.72 1.83
CA LEU A 189 7.46 -22.05 1.26
C LEU A 189 7.92 -22.14 -0.20
N VAL A 190 7.60 -21.13 -1.01
CA VAL A 190 8.08 -21.02 -2.38
C VAL A 190 9.61 -21.01 -2.46
N ARG A 191 10.29 -20.35 -1.51
CA ARG A 191 11.75 -20.28 -1.46
C ARG A 191 12.37 -21.64 -1.15
N VAL A 192 11.81 -22.39 -0.19
CA VAL A 192 12.25 -23.75 0.15
C VAL A 192 12.12 -24.68 -1.07
N HIS A 193 11.07 -24.50 -1.87
CA HIS A 193 10.79 -25.32 -3.05
C HIS A 193 11.24 -24.68 -4.37
N ARG A 194 12.31 -23.90 -4.40
CA ARG A 194 12.76 -23.16 -5.61
C ARG A 194 12.96 -23.99 -6.88
N GLY A 195 13.20 -25.30 -6.76
CA GLY A 195 13.45 -26.22 -7.88
C GLY A 195 12.23 -26.96 -8.42
N ILE A 196 11.03 -26.73 -7.88
CA ILE A 196 9.82 -27.43 -8.34
C ILE A 196 9.30 -26.86 -9.66
N LYS A 197 8.63 -27.70 -10.45
CA LYS A 197 7.92 -27.28 -11.66
C LYS A 197 6.89 -26.19 -11.32
N LEU A 198 6.70 -25.25 -12.25
CA LEU A 198 5.81 -24.11 -12.08
C LEU A 198 4.37 -24.52 -11.75
N GLU A 199 3.85 -25.56 -12.42
CA GLU A 199 2.49 -26.08 -12.17
C GLU A 199 2.30 -26.57 -10.73
N LEU A 200 3.30 -27.29 -10.19
CA LEU A 200 3.24 -27.78 -8.82
C LEU A 200 3.32 -26.62 -7.83
N LYS A 201 4.13 -25.61 -8.15
CA LYS A 201 4.20 -24.37 -7.37
C LYS A 201 2.85 -23.65 -7.29
N HIS A 202 2.10 -23.62 -8.40
CA HIS A 202 0.76 -23.03 -8.42
C HIS A 202 -0.22 -23.83 -7.58
N LYS A 203 -0.20 -25.17 -7.68
CA LYS A 203 -1.03 -26.04 -6.83
C LYS A 203 -0.75 -25.82 -5.34
N ILE A 204 0.53 -25.68 -4.97
CA ILE A 204 0.94 -25.37 -3.59
C ILE A 204 0.40 -24.00 -3.16
N ILE A 205 0.61 -22.96 -3.97
CA ILE A 205 0.12 -21.60 -3.66
C ILE A 205 -1.40 -21.60 -3.50
N ASN A 206 -2.14 -22.19 -4.45
CA ASN A 206 -3.60 -22.29 -4.38
C ASN A 206 -4.05 -23.06 -3.14
N SER A 207 -3.42 -24.18 -2.81
CA SER A 207 -3.73 -24.94 -1.60
C SER A 207 -3.51 -24.12 -0.33
N ILE A 208 -2.45 -23.32 -0.24
CA ILE A 208 -2.18 -22.46 0.92
C ILE A 208 -3.11 -21.24 0.95
N LEU A 209 -3.51 -20.71 -0.21
CA LEU A 209 -4.47 -19.62 -0.26
C LEU A 209 -5.87 -20.10 0.14
N GLN A 210 -6.24 -21.33 -0.20
CA GLN A 210 -7.47 -22.00 0.23
C GLN A 210 -7.43 -22.40 1.71
N ASN A 211 -6.31 -22.94 2.18
CA ASN A 211 -6.19 -23.48 3.53
C ASN A 211 -5.68 -22.44 4.52
N ARG A 212 -6.26 -22.42 5.72
CA ARG A 212 -5.77 -21.62 6.83
C ARG A 212 -4.35 -22.05 7.18
N PRO A 213 -3.36 -21.15 7.33
CA PRO A 213 -2.19 -21.50 8.12
C PRO A 213 -2.69 -21.74 9.55
N THR A 214 -2.79 -23.02 9.94
CA THR A 214 -2.98 -23.37 11.33
C THR A 214 -1.81 -22.79 12.09
N LYS A 215 -2.08 -21.85 13.00
CA LYS A 215 -1.08 -21.46 14.00
C LYS A 215 -0.70 -22.75 14.73
N LYS A 216 0.55 -23.19 14.58
CA LYS A 216 1.19 -24.03 15.58
C LYS A 216 1.44 -23.18 16.82
#